data_AF-A0A659PQU0-F1
#
_entry.id   AF-A0A659PQU0-F1
#
_cell.length_a   1.000
_cell.length_b   1.000
_cell.length_c   1.000
_cell.angle_alpha   90.00
_cell.angle_beta   90.00
_cell.angle_gamma   90.00
#
_symmetry.space_group_name_H-M   'P 1'
#
loop_
_entity.id
_entity.type
_entity.pdbx_description
1 polymer ?
#
loop_
_entity_poly.entity_id
_entity_poly.type
_entity_poly.pdbx_seq_one_letter_code
_entity_poly.pdbx_strand_id
1 'polypeptide(L)'
;LRDSAEHVSAWASLHRVQQFRFFGIPGRQAYRELRLLAGQAARVQGERKAGAPVLDNPRLDAVLAAADAGCFATYIMKQGGVLVPRKHHLVRTAYELNDEPSAYGDHGIRIYGIWSPIVEGKICTHAMKWKKVRKAVDVQEAAADQGACAPWTRGNNCPPVENTNKSGGDLPDIKTMNDKELQDYLHNMGQKERRELTARLRLVKPKRKTVYKQNISEQQRLQLKAELTARGFEGSASEIDLLLRGGSIPSGAGLRIFYRNQRLQEDDKWRNLY
;
A
#
# COMPACT_ATOMS: atom_id res chain seq x y z
N LEU A 1 -24.74 8.29 -10.08
CA LEU A 1 -23.37 8.78 -10.40
C LEU A 1 -22.40 8.64 -9.22
N ARG A 2 -22.76 9.07 -8.00
CA ARG A 2 -21.84 9.01 -6.85
C ARG A 2 -21.47 7.56 -6.48
N ASP A 3 -22.48 6.70 -6.36
CA ASP A 3 -22.35 5.28 -5.97
C ASP A 3 -21.63 4.45 -7.05
N SER A 4 -21.74 4.87 -8.32
CA SER A 4 -21.10 4.25 -9.48
C SER A 4 -19.57 4.18 -9.30
N ALA A 5 -18.95 5.21 -8.73
CA ALA A 5 -17.50 5.22 -8.46
C ALA A 5 -17.10 4.25 -7.35
N GLU A 6 -17.95 4.07 -6.34
CA GLU A 6 -17.73 3.12 -5.24
C GLU A 6 -17.88 1.68 -5.73
N HIS A 7 -18.90 1.38 -6.55
CA HIS A 7 -19.06 0.07 -7.17
C HIS A 7 -17.87 -0.32 -8.07
N VAL A 8 -17.39 0.60 -8.92
CA VAL A 8 -16.19 0.37 -9.76
C VAL A 8 -14.93 0.16 -8.90
N SER A 9 -14.83 0.81 -7.75
CA SER A 9 -13.71 0.67 -6.81
C SER A 9 -13.75 -0.64 -6.01
N ALA A 10 -14.94 -1.06 -5.57
CA ALA A 10 -15.16 -2.35 -4.93
C ALA A 10 -14.87 -3.51 -5.91
N TRP A 11 -15.39 -3.43 -7.14
CA TRP A 11 -15.13 -4.41 -8.20
C TRP A 11 -13.64 -4.50 -8.55
N ALA A 12 -12.98 -3.37 -8.79
CA ALA A 12 -11.55 -3.35 -9.09
C ALA A 12 -10.71 -3.92 -7.94
N SER A 13 -11.10 -3.66 -6.68
CA SER A 13 -10.43 -4.22 -5.50
C SER A 13 -10.61 -5.74 -5.40
N LEU A 14 -11.83 -6.24 -5.63
CA LEU A 14 -12.16 -7.67 -5.63
C LEU A 14 -11.33 -8.43 -6.67
N HIS A 15 -11.24 -7.90 -7.89
CA HIS A 15 -10.49 -8.50 -9.00
C HIS A 15 -9.01 -8.10 -9.05
N ARG A 16 -8.51 -7.33 -8.06
CA ARG A 16 -7.13 -6.80 -7.99
C ARG A 16 -6.69 -5.99 -9.22
N VAL A 17 -7.65 -5.37 -9.91
CA VAL A 17 -7.41 -4.51 -11.07
C VAL A 17 -6.81 -3.20 -10.59
N GLN A 18 -5.58 -2.90 -11.02
CA GLN A 18 -4.93 -1.63 -10.72
C GLN A 18 -5.58 -0.50 -11.55
N GLN A 19 -6.53 0.21 -10.93
CA GLN A 19 -7.09 1.44 -11.47
C GLN A 19 -5.97 2.43 -11.82
N PHE A 20 -6.15 3.18 -12.92
CA PHE A 20 -5.18 4.15 -13.44
C PHE A 20 -3.80 3.57 -13.84
N ARG A 21 -3.70 2.26 -14.10
CA ARG A 21 -2.52 1.66 -14.75
C ARG A 21 -2.60 1.81 -16.27
N PHE A 22 -1.93 2.84 -16.78
CA PHE A 22 -1.84 3.12 -18.21
C PHE A 22 -1.01 2.05 -18.92
N PHE A 23 -1.56 1.49 -20.00
CA PHE A 23 -0.92 0.49 -20.84
C PHE A 23 -0.46 1.12 -22.16
N GLY A 24 0.70 0.72 -22.69
CA GLY A 24 1.20 1.15 -24.00
C GLY A 24 1.58 2.63 -24.16
N ILE A 25 1.35 3.48 -23.16
CA ILE A 25 1.58 4.92 -23.24
C ILE A 25 2.94 5.29 -22.56
N PRO A 26 3.70 6.25 -23.13
CA PRO A 26 4.84 6.88 -22.48
C PRO A 26 4.64 7.31 -21.02
N GLY A 27 5.73 7.31 -20.25
CA GLY A 27 5.69 7.56 -18.81
C GLY A 27 5.15 8.96 -18.47
N ARG A 28 4.08 9.01 -17.67
CA ARG A 28 3.51 10.26 -17.14
C ARG A 28 4.43 11.01 -16.17
N GLN A 29 5.46 10.35 -15.62
CA GLN A 29 6.50 11.03 -14.83
C GLN A 29 7.47 11.80 -15.73
N ALA A 30 8.00 11.18 -16.79
CA ALA A 30 8.87 11.87 -17.76
C ALA A 30 8.19 13.12 -18.36
N TYR A 31 6.88 13.05 -18.65
CA TYR A 31 6.08 14.20 -19.06
C TYR A 31 6.06 15.35 -18.03
N ARG A 32 5.97 15.03 -16.73
CA ARG A 32 6.04 16.02 -15.65
C ARG A 32 7.43 16.64 -15.53
N GLU A 33 8.48 15.82 -15.60
CA GLU A 33 9.87 16.31 -15.57
C GLU A 33 10.18 17.23 -16.76
N LEU A 34 9.71 16.90 -17.96
CA LEU A 34 9.82 17.77 -19.13
C LEU A 34 9.14 19.13 -18.90
N ARG A 35 7.93 19.16 -18.33
CA ARG A 35 7.25 20.42 -18.00
C ARG A 35 7.94 21.22 -16.90
N LEU A 36 8.57 20.56 -15.93
CA LEU A 36 9.41 21.23 -14.94
C LEU A 36 10.65 21.85 -15.59
N LEU A 37 11.31 21.12 -16.50
CA LEU A 37 12.46 21.61 -17.26
C LEU A 37 12.09 22.81 -18.14
N ALA A 38 10.97 22.75 -18.87
CA ALA A 38 10.49 23.86 -19.69
C ALA A 38 10.18 25.11 -18.83
N GLY A 39 9.49 24.94 -17.69
CA GLY A 39 9.23 26.03 -16.75
C GLY A 39 10.47 26.59 -16.06
N GLN A 40 11.54 25.80 -15.92
CA GLN A 40 12.86 26.27 -15.46
C GLN A 40 13.58 27.05 -16.57
N ALA A 41 13.61 26.50 -17.78
CA ALA A 41 14.17 27.14 -18.96
C ALA A 41 13.54 28.51 -19.20
N ALA A 42 12.21 28.62 -19.20
CA ALA A 42 11.49 29.88 -19.39
C ALA A 42 11.87 30.98 -18.37
N ARG A 43 12.22 30.62 -17.12
CA ARG A 43 12.66 31.58 -16.10
C ARG A 43 14.10 32.04 -16.28
N VAL A 44 14.98 31.15 -16.77
CA VAL A 44 16.40 31.45 -17.01
C VAL A 44 16.58 32.16 -18.35
N GLN A 45 15.74 31.87 -19.33
CA GLN A 45 15.84 32.32 -20.72
C GLN A 45 15.04 33.61 -21.01
N GLY A 46 14.96 34.55 -20.06
CA GLY A 46 14.16 35.78 -20.19
C GLY A 46 14.46 36.66 -21.42
N GLU A 47 15.57 36.40 -22.12
CA GLU A 47 16.01 37.10 -23.34
C GLU A 47 16.03 36.23 -24.61
N ARG A 48 15.71 34.92 -24.53
CA ARG A 48 15.72 34.06 -25.73
C ARG A 48 14.44 34.25 -26.55
N LYS A 49 14.58 34.21 -27.89
CA LYS A 49 13.45 34.28 -28.82
C LYS A 49 12.45 33.15 -28.55
N ALA A 50 11.16 33.46 -28.53
CA ALA A 50 10.10 32.48 -28.38
C ALA A 50 10.23 31.38 -29.45
N GLY A 51 10.22 30.11 -29.03
CA GLY A 51 10.44 28.96 -29.92
C GLY A 51 11.91 28.61 -30.21
N ALA A 52 12.88 29.23 -29.55
CA ALA A 52 14.26 28.74 -29.55
C ALA A 52 14.35 27.35 -28.90
N PRO A 53 15.15 26.41 -29.44
CA PRO A 53 15.31 25.09 -28.84
C PRO A 53 15.95 25.20 -27.45
N VAL A 54 15.42 24.41 -26.53
CA VAL A 54 15.91 24.28 -25.14
C VAL A 54 16.88 23.11 -25.01
N LEU A 55 16.72 22.07 -25.85
CA LEU A 55 17.61 20.91 -25.92
C LEU A 55 18.35 20.86 -27.26
N ASP A 56 19.64 20.48 -27.24
CA ASP A 56 20.49 20.45 -28.43
C ASP A 56 20.00 19.48 -29.50
N ASN A 57 19.34 18.38 -29.09
CA ASN A 57 18.80 17.39 -30.01
C ASN A 57 17.36 17.73 -30.41
N PRO A 58 17.07 18.02 -31.71
CA PRO A 58 15.76 18.48 -32.15
C PRO A 58 14.64 17.44 -31.96
N ARG A 59 14.96 16.14 -31.85
CA ARG A 59 13.98 15.09 -31.57
C ARG A 59 13.55 15.11 -30.10
N LEU A 60 14.47 15.45 -29.18
CA LEU A 60 14.16 15.59 -27.76
C LEU A 60 13.47 16.93 -27.48
N ASP A 61 13.92 17.99 -28.14
CA ASP A 61 13.29 19.32 -28.07
C ASP A 61 11.83 19.29 -28.54
N ALA A 62 11.53 18.57 -29.63
CA ALA A 62 10.15 18.36 -30.07
C ALA A 62 9.28 17.57 -29.06
N VAL A 63 9.86 16.72 -28.22
CA VAL A 63 9.14 16.03 -27.12
C VAL A 63 8.93 16.98 -25.94
N LEU A 64 9.90 17.85 -25.66
CA LEU A 64 9.82 18.89 -24.63
C LEU A 64 8.77 19.95 -24.98
N ALA A 65 8.80 20.50 -26.19
CA ALA A 65 7.83 21.48 -26.68
C ALA A 65 6.39 20.94 -26.66
N ALA A 66 6.19 19.66 -27.04
CA ALA A 66 4.89 19.00 -26.95
C ALA A 66 4.40 18.84 -25.50
N ALA A 67 5.32 18.63 -24.55
CA ALA A 67 4.99 18.54 -23.13
C ALA A 67 4.69 19.92 -22.52
N ASP A 68 5.45 20.95 -22.87
CA ASP A 68 5.27 22.32 -22.40
C ASP A 68 3.92 22.90 -22.86
N ALA A 69 3.58 22.74 -24.14
CA ALA A 69 2.27 23.06 -24.71
C ALA A 69 1.08 22.27 -24.10
N GLY A 70 1.33 21.35 -23.16
CA GLY A 70 0.30 20.57 -22.48
C GLY A 70 -0.35 19.49 -23.34
N CYS A 71 0.11 19.29 -24.58
CA CYS A 71 -0.53 18.43 -25.55
C CYS A 71 -0.04 16.97 -25.40
N PHE A 72 -0.67 16.24 -24.48
CA PHE A 72 -0.26 14.85 -24.19
C PHE A 72 -0.34 13.92 -25.43
N ALA A 73 -1.23 14.20 -26.38
CA ALA A 73 -1.33 13.44 -27.63
C ALA A 73 -0.09 13.60 -28.53
N THR A 74 0.39 14.83 -28.75
CA THR A 74 1.62 15.04 -29.54
C THR A 74 2.85 14.56 -28.78
N TYR A 75 2.90 14.67 -27.45
CA TYR A 75 3.96 14.05 -26.64
C TYR A 75 4.05 12.53 -26.89
N ILE A 76 2.92 11.82 -26.92
CA ILE A 76 2.89 10.38 -27.26
C ILE A 76 3.47 10.13 -28.65
N MET A 77 3.01 10.87 -29.66
CA MET A 77 3.46 10.72 -31.05
C MET A 77 4.96 11.01 -31.21
N LYS A 78 5.47 12.08 -30.59
CA LYS A 78 6.90 12.44 -30.62
C LYS A 78 7.77 11.41 -29.90
N GLN A 79 7.23 10.71 -28.89
CA GLN A 79 7.92 9.61 -28.21
C GLN A 79 7.95 8.28 -28.99
N GLY A 80 7.32 8.23 -30.17
CA GLY A 80 7.23 7.06 -31.05
C GLY A 80 5.84 6.45 -31.19
N GLY A 81 4.82 6.96 -30.47
CA GLY A 81 3.44 6.50 -30.54
C GLY A 81 2.99 5.64 -29.34
N VAL A 82 1.86 4.95 -29.53
CA VAL A 82 1.25 4.04 -28.53
C VAL A 82 1.76 2.61 -28.76
N LEU A 83 1.76 1.78 -27.70
CA LEU A 83 2.27 0.39 -27.67
C LEU A 83 3.78 0.25 -27.91
N VAL A 84 4.54 1.35 -27.94
CA VAL A 84 6.00 1.33 -28.08
C VAL A 84 6.66 0.66 -26.86
N PRO A 85 7.56 -0.33 -27.05
CA PRO A 85 8.35 -0.88 -25.95
C PRO A 85 9.18 0.21 -25.27
N ARG A 86 9.16 0.28 -23.93
CA ARG A 86 9.83 1.33 -23.14
C ARG A 86 11.31 1.52 -23.51
N LYS A 87 11.99 0.47 -23.97
CA LYS A 87 13.38 0.49 -24.45
C LYS A 87 13.63 1.36 -25.68
N HIS A 88 12.59 1.79 -26.40
CA HIS A 88 12.67 2.67 -27.57
C HIS A 88 12.14 4.10 -27.32
N HIS A 89 11.63 4.42 -26.11
CA HIS A 89 11.24 5.80 -25.78
C HIS A 89 12.47 6.72 -25.78
N LEU A 90 12.33 7.89 -26.46
CA LEU A 90 13.38 8.91 -26.59
C LEU A 90 13.74 9.59 -25.27
N VAL A 91 12.76 9.78 -24.38
CA VAL A 91 12.93 10.39 -23.05
C VAL A 91 12.39 9.46 -21.96
N ARG A 92 13.08 9.35 -20.83
CA ARG A 92 12.63 8.61 -19.65
C ARG A 92 12.93 9.41 -18.39
N THR A 93 12.26 9.06 -17.30
CA THR A 93 12.61 9.59 -15.98
C THR A 93 14.00 9.08 -15.60
N ALA A 94 14.92 10.00 -15.31
CA ALA A 94 16.20 9.70 -14.70
C ALA A 94 16.01 9.49 -13.20
N TYR A 95 16.50 8.37 -12.71
CA TYR A 95 16.56 8.06 -11.28
C TYR A 95 18.02 8.10 -10.80
N GLU A 96 18.17 8.36 -9.52
CA GLU A 96 19.44 8.39 -8.81
C GLU A 96 19.23 7.83 -7.39
N LEU A 97 20.26 7.26 -6.79
CA LEU A 97 20.22 6.91 -5.36
C LEU A 97 20.30 8.20 -4.54
N ASN A 98 19.62 8.25 -3.41
CA ASN A 98 19.86 9.32 -2.45
C ASN A 98 21.23 9.13 -1.80
N ASP A 99 22.04 10.18 -1.82
CA ASP A 99 23.33 10.24 -1.10
C ASP A 99 23.13 10.23 0.42
N GLU A 100 22.01 10.80 0.89
CA GLU A 100 21.64 10.85 2.30
C GLU A 100 20.78 9.63 2.66
N PRO A 101 21.16 8.86 3.70
CA PRO A 101 20.34 7.75 4.18
C PRO A 101 19.00 8.24 4.76
N SER A 102 17.96 7.45 4.56
CA SER A 102 16.65 7.63 5.19
C SER A 102 16.75 7.50 6.72
N ALA A 103 15.67 7.84 7.43
CA ALA A 103 15.57 7.71 8.89
C ALA A 103 15.79 6.26 9.42
N TYR A 104 15.78 5.27 8.53
CA TYR A 104 16.03 3.85 8.80
C TYR A 104 17.40 3.35 8.29
N GLY A 105 18.27 4.24 7.79
CA GLY A 105 19.58 3.90 7.21
C GLY A 105 19.57 3.58 5.71
N ASP A 106 18.39 3.33 5.12
CA ASP A 106 18.26 2.94 3.71
C ASP A 106 18.48 4.11 2.74
N HIS A 107 19.26 3.89 1.68
CA HIS A 107 19.47 4.85 0.59
C HIS A 107 18.38 4.66 -0.48
N GLY A 108 17.27 5.39 -0.35
CA GLY A 108 16.13 5.30 -1.27
C GLY A 108 16.43 5.86 -2.66
N ILE A 109 15.61 5.51 -3.67
CA ILE A 109 15.72 6.05 -5.03
C ILE A 109 14.99 7.39 -5.13
N ARG A 110 15.66 8.45 -5.61
CA ARG A 110 15.05 9.75 -5.98
C ARG A 110 14.90 9.90 -7.50
N ILE A 111 14.01 10.80 -7.90
CA ILE A 111 13.94 11.30 -9.26
C ILE A 111 14.99 12.40 -9.41
N TYR A 112 15.86 12.25 -10.40
CA TYR A 112 16.88 13.24 -10.76
C TYR A 112 16.37 14.22 -11.83
N GLY A 113 15.60 13.69 -12.78
CA GLY A 113 14.99 14.47 -13.86
C GLY A 113 14.72 13.62 -15.09
N ILE A 114 15.33 13.96 -16.22
CA ILE A 114 15.17 13.23 -17.49
C ILE A 114 16.48 12.64 -18.00
N TRP A 115 16.37 11.53 -18.73
CA TRP A 115 17.46 10.86 -19.43
C TRP A 115 16.99 10.45 -20.83
N SER A 116 17.89 10.53 -21.80
CA SER A 116 17.67 10.04 -23.17
C SER A 116 18.65 8.92 -23.51
N PRO A 117 18.25 7.89 -24.28
CA PRO A 117 19.20 6.95 -24.86
C PRO A 117 20.07 7.53 -25.98
N ILE A 118 19.74 8.73 -26.50
CA ILE A 118 20.39 9.34 -27.68
C ILE A 118 21.47 10.34 -27.27
N VAL A 119 21.30 10.99 -26.12
CA VAL A 119 22.25 11.97 -25.57
C VAL A 119 22.81 11.38 -24.29
N GLU A 120 24.12 11.22 -24.21
CA GLU A 120 24.77 10.73 -23.00
C GLU A 120 24.62 11.75 -21.85
N GLY A 121 24.31 11.24 -20.66
CA GLY A 121 24.07 12.07 -19.47
C GLY A 121 22.60 12.17 -19.05
N LYS A 122 22.39 12.59 -17.80
CA LYS A 122 21.08 12.86 -17.21
C LYS A 122 20.93 14.37 -17.08
N ILE A 123 19.76 14.91 -17.40
CA ILE A 123 19.43 16.32 -17.17
C ILE A 123 18.74 16.43 -15.82
N CYS A 124 19.33 17.23 -14.92
CA CYS A 124 18.79 17.47 -13.59
C CYS A 124 17.61 18.45 -13.67
N THR A 125 16.45 18.05 -13.14
CA THR A 125 15.29 18.95 -12.93
C THR A 125 15.10 19.30 -11.45
N HIS A 126 15.72 18.54 -10.53
CA HIS A 126 15.61 18.73 -9.07
C HIS A 126 16.94 19.17 -8.45
N ALA A 127 17.45 20.34 -8.89
CA ALA A 127 18.70 20.91 -8.34
C ALA A 127 18.60 21.36 -6.87
N MET A 128 17.39 21.57 -6.35
CA MET A 128 17.15 22.08 -5.00
C MET A 128 17.25 20.96 -3.94
N LYS A 129 18.29 20.99 -3.10
CA LYS A 129 18.39 20.15 -1.90
C LYS A 129 17.70 20.82 -0.71
N TRP A 130 16.63 20.20 -0.20
CA TRP A 130 15.88 20.70 0.96
C TRP A 130 16.39 20.11 2.27
N LYS A 131 17.02 20.92 3.12
CA LYS A 131 17.42 20.53 4.48
C LYS A 131 16.31 20.89 5.47
N LYS A 132 15.91 19.95 6.34
CA LYS A 132 15.06 20.27 7.50
C LYS A 132 15.88 21.10 8.49
N VAL A 133 15.49 22.35 8.69
CA VAL A 133 16.07 23.25 9.69
C VAL A 133 14.97 23.54 10.73
N ARG A 134 15.32 23.57 12.02
CA ARG A 134 14.38 24.03 13.05
C ARG A 134 14.06 25.51 12.80
N LYS A 135 12.79 25.90 12.80
CA LYS A 135 12.37 27.31 12.63
C LYS A 135 13.09 28.15 13.69
N ALA A 136 13.89 29.12 13.24
CA ALA A 136 14.63 30.01 14.12
C ALA A 136 13.81 31.27 14.36
N VAL A 137 13.51 31.54 15.63
CA VAL A 137 12.75 32.70 16.14
C VAL A 137 11.26 32.70 15.76
N ASP A 138 10.44 33.23 16.66
CA ASP A 138 9.00 33.42 16.51
C ASP A 138 8.67 34.51 15.48
N VAL A 139 8.88 34.19 14.20
CA VAL A 139 8.17 34.87 13.11
C VAL A 139 6.68 34.67 13.36
N GLN A 140 6.01 35.75 13.77
CA GLN A 140 4.57 35.80 14.02
C GLN A 140 3.84 35.09 12.89
N GLU A 141 3.20 33.99 13.24
CA GLU A 141 2.43 33.19 12.30
C GLU A 141 1.26 34.05 11.84
N ALA A 142 1.13 34.29 10.54
CA ALA A 142 -0.10 34.84 9.98
C ALA A 142 -1.23 33.94 10.46
N ALA A 143 -2.19 34.51 11.21
CA ALA A 143 -3.15 33.74 11.99
C ALA A 143 -3.85 32.71 11.10
N ALA A 144 -3.42 31.45 11.20
CA ALA A 144 -4.01 30.36 10.45
C ALA A 144 -5.46 30.22 10.93
N ASP A 145 -6.40 30.10 9.97
CA ASP A 145 -7.81 29.92 10.28
C ASP A 145 -7.97 28.78 11.29
N GLN A 146 -8.32 29.10 12.55
CA GLN A 146 -8.44 28.10 13.62
C GLN A 146 -9.70 27.22 13.49
N GLY A 147 -10.41 27.33 12.36
CA GLY A 147 -11.40 26.36 11.95
C GLY A 147 -10.74 25.04 11.52
N ALA A 148 -11.46 23.93 11.66
CA ALA A 148 -10.99 22.60 11.25
C ALA A 148 -10.90 22.47 9.72
N CYS A 149 -9.90 23.08 9.11
CA CYS A 149 -9.65 23.05 7.68
C CYS A 149 -9.13 21.66 7.28
N ALA A 150 -9.98 20.90 6.56
CA ALA A 150 -9.62 19.55 6.12
C ALA A 150 -8.44 19.60 5.12
N PRO A 151 -7.42 18.74 5.28
CA PRO A 151 -6.28 18.72 4.36
C PRO A 151 -6.70 18.51 2.90
N TRP A 152 -6.20 19.34 1.99
CA TRP A 152 -6.47 19.33 0.54
C TRP A 152 -6.00 18.07 -0.20
N THR A 153 -5.39 17.11 0.49
CA THR A 153 -4.94 15.82 -0.04
C THR A 153 -5.84 14.68 0.43
N ARG A 154 -6.38 13.89 -0.49
CA ARG A 154 -7.25 12.71 -0.23
C ARG A 154 -6.50 11.50 0.37
N GLY A 155 -5.49 11.72 1.20
CA GLY A 155 -4.67 10.71 1.85
C GLY A 155 -4.62 10.92 3.35
N ASN A 156 -5.30 10.03 4.09
CA ASN A 156 -5.20 9.85 5.54
C ASN A 156 -5.48 11.08 6.43
N ASN A 157 -6.75 11.49 6.51
CA ASN A 157 -7.25 12.33 7.61
C ASN A 157 -7.43 11.49 8.90
N CYS A 158 -6.32 11.11 9.53
CA CYS A 158 -6.30 10.87 10.96
C CYS A 158 -5.80 12.15 11.62
N PRO A 159 -6.59 12.83 12.48
CA PRO A 159 -5.98 13.77 13.41
C PRO A 159 -4.95 13.01 14.25
N PRO A 160 -3.90 13.68 14.75
CA PRO A 160 -3.12 13.13 15.85
C PRO A 160 -4.10 12.70 16.93
N VAL A 161 -4.04 11.44 17.35
CA VAL A 161 -4.79 11.01 18.53
C VAL A 161 -4.25 11.83 19.68
N GLU A 162 -5.05 12.78 20.17
CA GLU A 162 -4.81 13.35 21.48
C GLU A 162 -4.70 12.16 22.43
N ASN A 163 -3.56 12.06 23.12
CA ASN A 163 -3.39 11.06 24.16
C ASN A 163 -4.28 11.48 25.34
N THR A 164 -5.58 11.20 25.23
CA THR A 164 -6.55 11.21 26.32
C THR A 164 -6.25 10.02 27.24
N ASN A 165 -5.08 10.09 27.86
CA ASN A 165 -4.76 9.39 29.10
C ASN A 165 -5.71 9.91 30.17
N LYS A 166 -6.96 9.41 30.17
CA LYS A 166 -7.97 9.40 31.24
C LYS A 166 -9.32 8.93 30.68
N SER A 167 -9.53 7.63 30.73
CA SER A 167 -10.86 7.05 30.94
C SER A 167 -10.74 5.84 31.86
N GLY A 168 -10.39 6.12 33.12
CA GLY A 168 -10.74 5.24 34.23
C GLY A 168 -12.25 5.31 34.47
N GLY A 169 -13.02 4.76 33.53
CA GLY A 169 -14.40 4.36 33.74
C GLY A 169 -14.39 2.85 33.87
N ASP A 170 -15.14 2.32 34.84
CA ASP A 170 -15.22 0.88 35.08
C ASP A 170 -15.64 0.16 33.80
N LEU A 171 -14.74 -0.68 33.28
CA LEU A 171 -15.11 -1.61 32.22
C LEU A 171 -16.00 -2.68 32.87
N PRO A 172 -17.19 -2.98 32.31
CA PRO A 172 -17.92 -4.16 32.74
C PRO A 172 -17.04 -5.40 32.49
N ASP A 173 -17.00 -6.33 33.45
CA ASP A 173 -16.25 -7.57 33.27
C ASP A 173 -16.99 -8.50 32.32
N ILE A 174 -16.75 -8.31 31.02
CA ILE A 174 -17.39 -9.05 29.91
C ILE A 174 -17.25 -10.58 30.07
N LYS A 175 -16.30 -11.07 30.88
CA LYS A 175 -16.08 -12.51 31.10
C LYS A 175 -17.14 -13.19 31.98
N THR A 176 -17.96 -12.43 32.71
CA THR A 176 -18.98 -12.98 33.63
C THR A 176 -20.41 -12.86 33.10
N MET A 177 -20.61 -12.19 31.96
CA MET A 177 -21.92 -11.99 31.33
C MET A 177 -22.38 -13.22 30.53
N ASN A 178 -23.67 -13.53 30.60
CA ASN A 178 -24.32 -14.52 29.73
C ASN A 178 -24.51 -13.97 28.30
N ASP A 179 -24.65 -14.86 27.31
CA ASP A 179 -24.80 -14.50 25.88
C ASP A 179 -25.91 -13.47 25.60
N LYS A 180 -27.04 -13.56 26.31
CA LYS A 180 -28.15 -12.59 26.21
C LYS A 180 -27.78 -11.21 26.72
N GLU A 181 -27.13 -11.13 27.88
CA GLU A 181 -26.70 -9.87 28.51
C GLU A 181 -25.64 -9.18 27.64
N LEU A 182 -24.75 -9.98 27.06
CA LEU A 182 -23.78 -9.57 26.03
C LEU A 182 -24.46 -8.96 24.79
N GLN A 183 -25.52 -9.61 24.28
CA GLN A 183 -26.28 -9.10 23.13
C GLN A 183 -26.98 -7.78 23.48
N ASP A 184 -27.72 -7.72 24.58
CA ASP A 184 -28.44 -6.51 24.99
C ASP A 184 -27.48 -5.35 25.26
N TYR A 185 -26.31 -5.61 25.88
CA TYR A 185 -25.25 -4.62 26.06
C TYR A 185 -24.76 -4.05 24.71
N LEU A 186 -24.40 -4.91 23.75
CA LEU A 186 -23.93 -4.48 22.43
C LEU A 186 -25.02 -3.75 21.62
N HIS A 187 -26.28 -4.14 21.76
CA HIS A 187 -27.41 -3.48 21.11
C HIS A 187 -27.74 -2.12 21.75
N ASN A 188 -27.57 -1.95 23.06
CA ASN A 188 -27.79 -0.69 23.76
C ASN A 188 -26.61 0.30 23.70
N MET A 189 -25.39 -0.16 23.37
CA MET A 189 -24.23 0.74 23.22
C MET A 189 -24.45 1.86 22.19
N GLY A 190 -24.11 3.09 22.58
CA GLY A 190 -24.19 4.29 21.77
C GLY A 190 -23.18 4.33 20.60
N GLN A 191 -23.42 5.22 19.63
CA GLN A 191 -22.60 5.28 18.41
C GLN A 191 -21.12 5.61 18.71
N LYS A 192 -20.83 6.38 19.77
CA LYS A 192 -19.48 6.71 20.23
C LYS A 192 -18.75 5.47 20.77
N GLU A 193 -19.41 4.71 21.63
CA GLU A 193 -18.89 3.50 22.28
C GLU A 193 -18.65 2.38 21.26
N ARG A 194 -19.57 2.18 20.30
CA ARG A 194 -19.38 1.24 19.19
C ARG A 194 -18.15 1.59 18.33
N ARG A 195 -17.90 2.88 18.08
CA ARG A 195 -16.69 3.34 17.36
C ARG A 195 -15.42 3.05 18.15
N GLU A 196 -15.44 3.30 19.46
CA GLU A 196 -14.32 3.03 20.36
C GLU A 196 -14.02 1.52 20.48
N LEU A 197 -15.04 0.68 20.70
CA LEU A 197 -14.91 -0.78 20.69
C LEU A 197 -14.33 -1.28 19.37
N THR A 198 -14.81 -0.76 18.24
CA THR A 198 -14.28 -1.08 16.90
C THR A 198 -12.81 -0.66 16.75
N ALA A 199 -12.41 0.48 17.32
CA ALA A 199 -11.01 0.91 17.32
C ALA A 199 -10.14 -0.01 18.17
N ARG A 200 -10.57 -0.38 19.38
CA ARG A 200 -9.89 -1.34 20.27
C ARG A 200 -9.72 -2.72 19.58
N LEU A 201 -10.78 -3.25 18.95
CA LEU A 201 -10.73 -4.50 18.18
C LEU A 201 -9.79 -4.42 16.96
N ARG A 202 -9.56 -3.24 16.38
CA ARG A 202 -8.59 -3.03 15.27
C ARG A 202 -7.14 -2.95 15.73
N LEU A 203 -6.89 -2.58 16.99
CA LEU A 203 -5.57 -2.66 17.62
C LEU A 203 -5.21 -4.12 17.91
N VAL A 204 -6.17 -4.89 18.45
CA VAL A 204 -6.08 -6.34 18.64
C VAL A 204 -6.31 -7.07 17.31
N LYS A 205 -5.44 -6.82 16.31
CA LYS A 205 -5.46 -7.60 15.07
C LYS A 205 -5.19 -9.07 15.41
N PRO A 206 -6.13 -10.01 15.18
CA PRO A 206 -5.79 -11.41 15.31
C PRO A 206 -4.65 -11.71 14.33
N LYS A 207 -3.62 -12.44 14.80
CA LYS A 207 -2.49 -12.84 13.95
C LYS A 207 -3.04 -13.64 12.77
N ARG A 208 -3.18 -12.98 11.60
CA ARG A 208 -3.55 -13.62 10.34
C ARG A 208 -2.41 -14.55 9.94
N LYS A 209 -2.43 -15.79 10.42
CA LYS A 209 -1.60 -16.87 9.90
C LYS A 209 -1.84 -16.93 8.39
N THR A 210 -0.76 -16.84 7.62
CA THR A 210 -0.80 -17.06 6.17
C THR A 210 -1.44 -18.42 5.91
N VAL A 211 -2.47 -18.45 5.06
CA VAL A 211 -3.31 -19.65 4.86
C VAL A 211 -2.55 -20.66 4.01
N TYR A 212 -1.58 -21.34 4.61
CA TYR A 212 -1.08 -22.61 4.11
C TYR A 212 -2.16 -23.65 4.37
N LYS A 213 -2.96 -23.96 3.34
CA LYS A 213 -3.86 -25.10 3.33
C LYS A 213 -3.28 -26.15 2.39
N GLN A 214 -3.07 -27.36 2.90
CA GLN A 214 -2.68 -28.49 2.06
C GLN A 214 -3.86 -28.86 1.14
N ASN A 215 -3.62 -28.84 -0.17
CA ASN A 215 -4.56 -29.39 -1.15
C ASN A 215 -4.35 -30.90 -1.21
N ILE A 216 -5.38 -31.67 -0.89
CA ILE A 216 -5.40 -33.13 -0.93
C ILE A 216 -6.51 -33.63 -1.85
N SER A 217 -6.38 -34.85 -2.37
CA SER A 217 -7.45 -35.50 -3.11
C SER A 217 -8.58 -35.96 -2.19
N GLU A 218 -9.78 -36.18 -2.73
CA GLU A 218 -10.90 -36.74 -1.95
C GLU A 218 -10.58 -38.15 -1.40
N GLN A 219 -9.77 -38.95 -2.11
CA GLN A 219 -9.26 -40.23 -1.59
C GLN A 219 -8.38 -40.04 -0.34
N GLN A 220 -7.43 -39.09 -0.38
CA GLN A 220 -6.60 -38.74 0.79
C GLN A 220 -7.43 -38.18 1.95
N ARG A 221 -8.53 -37.49 1.64
CA ARG A 221 -9.47 -36.95 2.64
C ARG A 221 -10.26 -38.04 3.35
N LEU A 222 -10.71 -39.05 2.60
CA LEU A 222 -11.35 -40.24 3.16
C LEU A 222 -10.36 -41.05 4.02
N GLN A 223 -9.12 -41.21 3.57
CA GLN A 223 -8.06 -41.86 4.36
C GLN A 223 -7.79 -41.10 5.67
N LEU A 224 -7.61 -39.77 5.61
CA LEU A 224 -7.43 -38.93 6.79
C LEU A 224 -8.60 -39.06 7.78
N LYS A 225 -9.84 -39.10 7.28
CA LYS A 225 -11.01 -39.33 8.13
C LYS A 225 -10.97 -40.71 8.81
N ALA A 226 -10.63 -41.76 8.07
CA ALA A 226 -10.49 -43.11 8.62
C ALA A 226 -9.38 -43.20 9.68
N GLU A 227 -8.22 -42.58 9.44
CA GLU A 227 -7.11 -42.49 10.40
C GLU A 227 -7.51 -41.75 11.69
N LEU A 228 -8.35 -40.70 11.60
CA LEU A 228 -8.89 -39.99 12.76
C LEU A 228 -9.88 -40.84 13.56
N THR A 229 -10.85 -41.47 12.90
CA THR A 229 -11.84 -42.32 13.57
C THR A 229 -11.21 -43.56 14.21
N ALA A 230 -10.16 -44.12 13.59
CA ALA A 230 -9.40 -45.22 14.17
C ALA A 230 -8.62 -44.84 15.45
N ARG A 231 -8.35 -43.55 15.67
CA ARG A 231 -7.76 -43.00 16.90
C ARG A 231 -8.78 -42.42 17.88
N GLY A 232 -10.08 -42.59 17.63
CA GLY A 232 -11.15 -42.14 18.53
C GLY A 232 -11.59 -40.68 18.36
N PHE A 233 -11.21 -40.00 17.27
CA PHE A 233 -11.72 -38.66 16.94
C PHE A 233 -12.94 -38.74 16.02
N GLU A 234 -13.81 -37.73 16.04
CA GLU A 234 -15.03 -37.72 15.23
C GLU A 234 -14.76 -37.71 13.71
N GLY A 235 -13.60 -37.19 13.30
CA GLY A 235 -13.26 -37.03 11.88
C GLY A 235 -14.18 -36.00 11.21
N SER A 236 -14.59 -34.98 11.95
CA SER A 236 -15.49 -33.91 11.52
C SER A 236 -14.87 -33.06 10.42
N ALA A 237 -15.70 -32.40 9.62
CA ALA A 237 -15.22 -31.53 8.55
C ALA A 237 -14.34 -30.36 9.07
N SER A 238 -14.63 -29.90 10.29
CA SER A 238 -13.87 -28.90 11.05
C SER A 238 -12.50 -29.40 11.50
N GLU A 239 -12.40 -30.61 12.03
CA GLU A 239 -11.12 -31.22 12.43
C GLU A 239 -10.21 -31.45 11.22
N ILE A 240 -10.77 -31.96 10.13
CA ILE A 240 -10.05 -32.17 8.87
C ILE A 240 -9.55 -30.83 8.31
N ASP A 241 -10.40 -29.79 8.29
CA ASP A 241 -9.99 -28.46 7.81
C ASP A 241 -8.98 -27.76 8.73
N LEU A 242 -9.06 -27.98 10.05
CA LEU A 242 -8.06 -27.52 11.03
C LEU A 242 -6.69 -28.14 10.74
N LEU A 243 -6.63 -29.46 10.57
CA LEU A 243 -5.40 -30.20 10.26
C LEU A 243 -4.80 -29.78 8.92
N LEU A 244 -5.63 -29.62 7.87
CA LEU A 244 -5.17 -29.18 6.54
C LEU A 244 -4.61 -27.75 6.55
N ARG A 245 -5.04 -26.89 7.48
CA ARG A 245 -4.50 -25.54 7.70
C ARG A 245 -3.22 -25.53 8.57
N GLY A 246 -2.63 -26.69 8.86
CA GLY A 246 -1.48 -26.84 9.76
C GLY A 246 -1.81 -26.65 11.24
N GLY A 247 -3.08 -26.81 11.62
CA GLY A 247 -3.50 -26.94 13.01
C GLY A 247 -3.20 -28.34 13.55
N SER A 248 -3.52 -28.53 14.84
CA SER A 248 -3.31 -29.79 15.55
C SER A 248 -4.40 -30.02 16.59
N ILE A 249 -4.72 -31.29 16.84
CA ILE A 249 -5.74 -31.73 17.81
C ILE A 249 -5.03 -32.34 19.01
N PRO A 250 -5.39 -32.02 20.27
CA PRO A 250 -4.80 -32.66 21.44
C PRO A 250 -5.21 -34.14 21.52
N SER A 251 -4.22 -35.03 21.72
CA SER A 251 -4.41 -36.49 21.79
C SER A 251 -4.56 -37.03 23.22
N GLY A 252 -4.46 -36.15 24.22
CA GLY A 252 -4.25 -36.52 25.61
C GLY A 252 -2.77 -36.70 25.94
N ALA A 253 -2.44 -36.97 27.20
CA ALA A 253 -1.07 -37.13 27.73
C ALA A 253 -0.06 -36.00 27.42
N GLY A 254 -0.49 -34.87 26.84
CA GLY A 254 0.38 -33.80 26.34
C GLY A 254 0.78 -33.93 24.88
N LEU A 255 0.38 -34.98 24.19
CA LEU A 255 0.60 -35.21 22.77
C LEU A 255 -0.40 -34.41 21.94
N ARG A 256 0.00 -34.05 20.72
CA ARG A 256 -0.88 -33.51 19.68
C ARG A 256 -0.78 -34.34 18.41
N ILE A 257 -1.89 -34.42 17.70
CA ILE A 257 -1.98 -34.98 16.37
C ILE A 257 -2.00 -33.85 15.33
N PHE A 258 -1.23 -33.99 14.26
CA PHE A 258 -1.14 -33.02 13.16
C PHE A 258 -0.96 -33.73 11.81
N TYR A 259 -1.37 -33.09 10.71
CA TYR A 259 -1.29 -33.68 9.38
C TYR A 259 -0.12 -33.12 8.56
N ARG A 260 0.84 -33.98 8.20
CA ARG A 260 2.05 -33.59 7.47
C ARG A 260 2.54 -34.72 6.58
N ASN A 261 3.10 -34.38 5.43
CA ASN A 261 3.60 -35.34 4.43
C ASN A 261 2.53 -36.40 4.07
N GLN A 262 1.28 -35.96 3.91
CA GLN A 262 0.11 -36.77 3.58
C GLN A 262 -0.30 -37.85 4.62
N ARG A 263 0.22 -37.79 5.86
CA ARG A 263 -0.13 -38.74 6.94
C ARG A 263 -0.42 -38.04 8.27
N LEU A 264 -1.18 -38.71 9.12
CA LEU A 264 -1.48 -38.26 10.48
C LEU A 264 -0.32 -38.60 11.43
N GLN A 265 0.40 -37.57 11.90
CA GLN A 265 1.55 -37.67 12.80
C GLN A 265 1.19 -37.22 14.22
N GLU A 266 1.99 -37.63 15.20
CA GLU A 266 1.77 -37.34 16.61
C GLU A 266 3.10 -36.95 17.27
N ASP A 267 3.13 -35.84 18.01
CA ASP A 267 4.32 -35.39 18.75
C ASP A 267 3.98 -34.61 20.04
N ASP A 268 4.98 -34.47 20.90
CA ASP A 268 4.98 -33.67 22.14
C ASP A 268 5.65 -32.29 21.96
N LYS A 269 6.42 -32.11 20.88
CA LYS A 269 7.32 -30.98 20.60
C LYS A 269 6.68 -29.60 20.61
N TRP A 270 5.36 -29.51 20.60
CA TRP A 270 4.64 -28.24 20.78
C TRP A 270 4.86 -27.60 22.15
N ARG A 271 5.21 -28.41 23.16
CA ARG A 271 5.57 -27.95 24.51
C ARG A 271 6.85 -27.08 24.53
N ASN A 272 7.73 -27.22 23.53
CA ASN A 272 8.99 -26.47 23.44
C ASN A 272 8.86 -25.12 22.71
N LEU A 273 7.63 -24.69 22.37
CA LEU A 273 7.34 -23.48 21.60
C LEU A 273 6.64 -22.38 22.43
N TYR A 274 6.54 -22.57 23.74
CA TYR A 274 5.94 -21.66 24.72
C TYR A 274 6.79 -21.59 25.99
#